data_AF-A0A2S9GCJ0-F1
#
_entry.id   AF-A0A2S9GCJ0-F1
#
_cell.length_a   1.000
_cell.length_b   1.000
_cell.length_c   1.000
_cell.angle_alpha   90.00
_cell.angle_beta   90.00
_cell.angle_gamma   90.00
#
_symmetry.space_group_name_H-M   'P 1'
#
loop_
_entity.id
_entity.type
_entity.pdbx_description
1 polymer ?
#
loop_
_entity_poly.entity_id
_entity_poly.type
_entity_poly.pdbx_seq_one_letter_code
_entity_poly.pdbx_strand_id
1 'polypeptide(L)'
;LSKNLVLSNIARFYISVIRGTPLLVQLFIVFFALPEFGIRIEPFPAAVIAFSLNVGGYAAEIIRGAIQSIPKGQWEASETIGLN
;
A
#
# COMPACT_ATOMS: atom_id res chain seq x y z
N LEU A 1 -1.68 1.45 12.13
CA LEU A 1 -1.94 2.91 12.01
C LEU A 1 -0.80 3.64 12.71
N SER A 2 0.00 4.41 11.99
CA SER A 2 1.11 5.13 12.62
C SER A 2 0.58 6.33 13.42
N LYS A 3 1.15 6.59 14.60
CA LYS A 3 0.92 7.83 15.37
C LYS A 3 1.67 9.02 14.74
N ASN A 4 2.69 8.76 13.92
CA ASN A 4 3.43 9.79 13.19
C ASN A 4 2.63 10.25 11.97
N LEU A 5 2.27 11.53 11.95
CA LEU A 5 1.43 12.13 10.92
C LEU A 5 2.08 12.09 9.53
N VAL A 6 3.39 12.32 9.43
CA VAL A 6 4.13 12.33 8.16
C VAL A 6 4.10 10.95 7.53
N LEU A 7 4.48 9.92 8.29
CA LEU A 7 4.46 8.54 7.79
C LEU A 7 3.04 8.07 7.42
N SER A 8 2.05 8.42 8.24
CA SER A 8 0.64 8.09 7.94
C SER A 8 0.18 8.73 6.64
N ASN A 9 0.51 10.00 6.40
CA ASN A 9 0.06 10.71 5.21
C ASN A 9 0.76 10.21 3.93
N ILE A 10 2.06 9.91 3.99
CA ILE A 10 2.79 9.30 2.87
C ILE A 10 2.17 7.95 2.50
N ALA A 11 1.91 7.09 3.48
CA ALA A 11 1.29 5.78 3.24
C ALA A 11 -0.12 5.93 2.65
N ARG A 12 -0.95 6.84 3.17
CA ARG A 12 -2.29 7.13 2.65
C ARG A 12 -2.24 7.64 1.20
N PHE A 13 -1.30 8.53 0.89
CA PHE A 13 -1.11 9.04 -0.46
C PHE A 13 -0.77 7.90 -1.43
N TYR A 14 0.22 7.07 -1.09
CA TYR A 14 0.58 5.89 -1.88
C TYR A 14 -0.63 4.95 -2.11
N ILE A 15 -1.36 4.57 -1.05
CA ILE A 15 -2.55 3.70 -1.15
C ILE A 15 -3.62 4.33 -2.05
N SER A 16 -3.86 5.65 -1.90
CA SER A 16 -4.85 6.38 -2.69
C SER A 16 -4.49 6.41 -4.18
N VAL A 17 -3.23 6.68 -4.52
CA VAL A 17 -2.77 6.71 -5.92
C VAL A 17 -2.90 5.33 -6.54
N ILE A 18 -2.41 4.31 -5.85
CA ILE A 18 -2.39 2.95 -6.38
C ILE A 18 -3.78 2.37 -6.56
N ARG A 19 -4.69 2.57 -5.60
CA ARG A 19 -6.07 2.06 -5.70
C ARG A 19 -6.99 2.93 -6.55
N GLY A 20 -6.63 4.20 -6.72
CA GLY A 20 -7.35 5.17 -7.55
C GLY A 20 -6.97 5.15 -9.03
N THR A 21 -5.91 4.42 -9.41
CA THR A 21 -5.45 4.30 -10.80
C THR A 21 -5.56 2.85 -11.28
N PRO A 22 -6.06 2.59 -12.51
CA PRO A 22 -6.09 1.24 -13.04
C PRO A 22 -4.69 0.64 -13.16
N LEU A 23 -4.55 -0.65 -12.85
CA LEU A 23 -3.28 -1.38 -13.00
C LEU A 23 -2.70 -1.26 -14.42
N LEU A 24 -3.56 -1.26 -15.45
CA LEU A 24 -3.12 -1.10 -16.84
C LEU A 24 -2.41 0.24 -17.06
N VAL A 25 -2.86 1.32 -16.41
CA VAL A 25 -2.20 2.63 -16.49
C VAL A 25 -0.85 2.60 -15.78
N GLN A 26 -0.75 1.90 -14.64
CA GLN A 26 0.53 1.74 -13.93
C GLN A 26 1.54 0.97 -14.78
N LEU A 27 1.11 -0.13 -15.42
CA LEU A 27 1.94 -0.85 -16.38
C LEU A 27 2.34 0.05 -17.56
N PHE A 28 1.41 0.81 -18.12
CA PHE A 28 1.72 1.73 -19.21
C PHE A 28 2.80 2.74 -18.82
N ILE A 29 2.74 3.30 -17.61
CA ILE A 29 3.76 4.23 -17.11
C ILE A 29 5.14 3.54 -17.04
N VAL A 30 5.21 2.33 -16.49
CA VAL A 30 6.49 1.62 -16.32
C VAL A 30 7.07 1.19 -17.67
N PHE A 31 6.24 0.73 -18.60
CA PHE A 31 6.68 0.18 -19.88
C PHE A 31 6.90 1.22 -20.98
N PHE A 32 6.18 2.34 -20.95
CA PHE A 32 6.20 3.33 -22.03
C PHE A 32 6.58 4.74 -21.56
N ALA A 33 6.16 5.19 -20.37
CA ALA A 33 6.51 6.53 -19.90
C ALA A 33 7.93 6.61 -19.34
N LEU A 34 8.35 5.67 -18.47
CA LEU A 34 9.70 5.67 -17.89
C LEU A 34 10.83 5.66 -18.95
N PRO A 35 10.74 4.89 -20.05
CA PRO A 35 11.74 4.93 -21.12
C PRO A 35 11.95 6.31 -21.76
N GLU A 36 10.92 7.15 -21.84
CA GLU A 36 11.03 8.54 -22.35
C GLU A 36 11.87 9.43 -21.43
N PHE A 37 11.95 9.09 -20.15
CA PHE A 37 12.86 9.73 -19.18
C PHE A 37 14.23 9.04 -19.11
N GLY A 38 14.54 8.13 -20.04
CA GLY A 38 15.80 7.39 -20.09
C GLY A 38 15.87 6.19 -19.15
N ILE A 39 14.79 5.87 -18.42
CA ILE A 39 14.74 4.74 -17.48
C ILE A 39 14.16 3.53 -18.20
N ARG A 40 15.01 2.59 -18.60
CA ARG A 40 14.61 1.34 -19.25
C ARG A 40 14.80 0.18 -18.28
N ILE A 41 13.71 -0.49 -17.95
CA ILE A 41 13.70 -1.66 -17.08
C ILE A 41 13.32 -2.86 -17.94
N GLU A 42 13.99 -4.00 -17.73
CA GLU A 42 13.60 -5.22 -18.43
C GLU A 42 12.14 -5.60 -18.13
N PRO A 43 11.41 -6.21 -19.09
CA PRO A 43 9.97 -6.43 -18.95
C PRO A 43 9.55 -7.17 -17.69
N PHE A 44 10.30 -8.20 -17.29
CA PHE A 44 9.97 -8.99 -16.11
C PHE A 44 10.07 -8.19 -14.80
N PRO A 45 11.22 -7.56 -14.46
CA PRO A 45 11.30 -6.72 -13.25
C PRO A 45 10.37 -5.51 -13.30
N ALA A 46 10.13 -4.92 -14.47
CA ALA A 46 9.13 -3.86 -14.66
C ALA A 46 7.73 -4.30 -14.23
N ALA A 47 7.29 -5.48 -14.69
CA ALA A 47 6.03 -6.07 -14.28
C ALA A 47 6.02 -6.35 -12.77
N VAL A 48 7.06 -6.99 -12.23
CA VAL A 48 7.14 -7.28 -10.78
C VAL A 48 6.97 -6.01 -9.94
N ILE A 49 7.62 -4.90 -10.31
CA ILE A 49 7.49 -3.62 -9.61
C ILE A 49 6.07 -3.09 -9.71
N ALA A 50 5.50 -3.01 -10.92
CA ALA A 50 4.15 -2.48 -11.12
C ALA A 50 3.09 -3.29 -10.36
N PHE A 51 3.13 -4.61 -10.48
CA PHE A 51 2.20 -5.50 -9.78
C PHE A 51 2.40 -5.46 -8.26
N SER A 52 3.63 -5.45 -7.77
CA SER A 52 3.91 -5.39 -6.32
C SER A 52 3.43 -4.08 -5.71
N LEU A 53 3.67 -2.94 -6.39
CA LEU A 53 3.15 -1.65 -5.96
C LEU A 53 1.62 -1.66 -5.95
N ASN A 54 0.99 -2.26 -6.95
CA ASN A 54 -0.46 -2.34 -7.01
C ASN A 54 -1.04 -3.18 -5.86
N VAL A 55 -0.64 -4.44 -5.79
CA VAL A 55 -1.10 -5.41 -4.79
C VAL A 55 -0.77 -4.95 -3.38
N GLY A 56 0.40 -4.35 -3.16
CA GLY A 56 0.81 -3.80 -1.86
C GLY A 56 -0.17 -2.75 -1.32
N GLY A 57 -0.70 -1.88 -2.18
CA GLY A 57 -1.71 -0.89 -1.80
C GLY A 57 -3.04 -1.52 -1.36
N TYR A 58 -3.50 -2.55 -2.07
CA TYR A 58 -4.70 -3.30 -1.68
C TYR A 58 -4.49 -4.11 -0.40
N ALA A 59 -3.35 -4.81 -0.28
CA ALA A 59 -2.99 -5.60 0.89
C ALA A 59 -2.91 -4.73 2.16
N ALA A 60 -2.34 -3.53 2.06
CA ALA A 60 -2.30 -2.57 3.16
C ALA A 60 -3.70 -2.24 3.68
N GLU A 61 -4.67 -2.08 2.77
CA GLU A 61 -6.05 -1.77 3.16
C GLU A 61 -6.79 -2.98 3.74
N ILE A 62 -6.54 -4.17 3.20
CA ILE A 62 -7.06 -5.43 3.75
C ILE A 62 -6.57 -5.62 5.19
N ILE A 63 -5.27 -5.44 5.44
CA ILE A 63 -4.68 -5.55 6.77
C ILE A 63 -5.25 -4.47 7.70
N ARG A 64 -5.37 -3.22 7.23
CA ARG A 64 -5.97 -2.13 8.02
C ARG A 64 -7.41 -2.46 8.40
N GLY A 65 -8.20 -2.95 7.44
CA GLY A 65 -9.59 -3.36 7.66
C GLY A 65 -9.70 -4.51 8.65
N ALA A 66 -8.83 -5.51 8.52
CA ALA A 66 -8.78 -6.65 9.45
C ALA A 66 -8.50 -6.18 10.88
N ILE A 67 -7.48 -5.34 11.10
CA ILE A 67 -7.16 -4.80 12.44
C ILE A 67 -8.35 -3.99 13.00
N GLN A 68 -8.98 -3.15 12.18
CA GLN A 68 -10.10 -2.31 12.62
C GLN A 68 -11.39 -3.08 12.88
N SER A 69 -11.55 -4.27 12.30
CA SER A 69 -12.71 -5.12 12.54
C SER A 69 -12.71 -5.78 13.93
N ILE A 70 -11.57 -5.76 14.63
CA ILE A 70 -11.47 -6.33 15.98
C ILE A 70 -12.26 -5.46 16.97
N PRO A 71 -13.20 -6.05 17.75
CA PRO A 71 -13.98 -5.31 18.73
C PRO A 71 -13.11 -4.61 19.77
N LYS A 72 -13.50 -3.38 20.18
CA LYS A 72 -12.77 -2.60 21.19
C LYS A 72 -12.53 -3.35 22.50
N GLY A 73 -13.50 -4.15 22.95
CA GLY A 73 -13.38 -4.94 24.18
C GLY A 73 -12.22 -5.94 24.18
N GLN A 74 -11.75 -6.41 23.02
CA GLN A 74 -10.56 -7.27 22.95
C GLN A 74 -9.28 -6.49 23.29
N TRP A 75 -9.19 -5.24 22.84
CA TRP A 75 -8.08 -4.36 23.18
C TRP A 75 -8.12 -3.94 24.67
N GLU A 76 -9.30 -3.61 25.19
CA GLU A 76 -9.50 -3.27 26.61
C GLU A 76 -9.18 -4.45 27.55
N ALA A 77 -9.55 -5.67 27.16
CA ALA A 77 -9.21 -6.87 27.91
C ALA A 77 -7.69 -7.13 27.96
N SER A 78 -6.99 -6.95 26.83
CA SER A 78 -5.52 -7.07 26.73
C SER A 78 -4.82 -6.12 27.71
N GLU A 79 -5.23 -4.85 27.72
CA GLU A 79 -4.67 -3.84 28.62
C GLU A 79 -4.94 -4.19 30.10
N THR A 80 -6.11 -4.74 30.42
CA THR A 80 -6.48 -5.12 31.80
C THR A 80 -5.62 -6.25 32.35
N ILE A 81 -5.14 -7.16 31.49
CA ILE A 81 -4.25 -8.27 31.88
C ILE A 81 -2.76 -7.94 31.72
N GLY A 82 -2.41 -6.69 31.44
CA GLY A 82 -1.03 -6.22 31.35
C GLY A 82 -0.30 -6.56 30.06
N LEU A 83 -1.03 -6.91 28.99
CA LEU A 83 -0.49 -7.09 27.65
C LEU A 83 -0.63 -5.77 26.88
N ASN A 84 0.42 -4.93 26.96
CA ASN A 84 0.52 -3.64 26.28
C ASN A 84 1.60 -3.67 25.18
#